data_AF-A0AAW6YNK4-F1
#
_entry.id   AF-A0AAW6YNK4-F1
#
_cell.length_a   1.000
_cell.length_b   1.000
_cell.length_c   1.000
_cell.angle_alpha   90.00
_cell.angle_beta   90.00
_cell.angle_gamma   90.00
#
_symmetry.space_group_name_H-M   'P 1'
#
loop_
_entity.id
_entity.type
_entity.pdbx_description
1 polymer ?
#
loop_
_entity_poly.entity_id
_entity_poly.type
_entity_poly.pdbx_seq_one_letter_code
_entity_poly.pdbx_strand_id
1 'polypeptide(L)'
;MKWLHLSDLHYLYKNYETDVMRDSFITYLDETFSGTIDILFITGDFAHRGSDYTEDLFIFLESILKSLGIEKSSVFIVPGNHDVKRDEIAELIIDSIINNENARKKINELGEKPFRSLYSGQKAFIEFYEKFLEREYPKDDLHFFINHKDVNILHINTCLVAGADDVEGKILVGLDKLYATLKKLDKSKITFALGHHTLNCLHKDEIETFKNRLSDSCIDFYLCGHVHKTNLGAVLDNFNATYVFTCGANVVDEYSDPVFIEGEFDITSTTAKVKYHKWHQENEFWYIDNSLDRRLRNGYFEFGIDKLKKKTKSLNKKSNHLNENKFKSFLIKFIEILDGEKPATGKFVKKDVNDKFTNMLCSKSFQIDFDKQSIYFPIINEIYNTSAFVSFEGKDLISSLISRVYRRNWKKCEDGDDVFDRILQTVVEEYINETELSLIEIEKYISILIYWGIHECDIYNETIKKGVS
;
A
#
# COMPACT_ATOMS: atom_id res chain seq x y z
N MET A 1 3.92 -0.81 -3.26
CA MET A 1 4.51 -1.32 -2.01
C MET A 1 4.17 -2.79 -1.88
N LYS A 2 5.17 -3.64 -1.67
CA LYS A 2 5.03 -5.07 -1.48
C LYS A 2 5.69 -5.51 -0.17
N TRP A 3 5.02 -6.36 0.59
CA TRP A 3 5.48 -6.77 1.93
C TRP A 3 5.32 -8.27 2.13
N LEU A 4 6.16 -8.83 2.99
CA LEU A 4 6.01 -10.19 3.51
C LEU A 4 5.73 -10.15 5.01
N HIS A 5 4.99 -11.13 5.50
CA HIS A 5 4.68 -11.31 6.91
C HIS A 5 4.94 -12.76 7.31
N LEU A 6 5.86 -12.91 8.27
CA LEU A 6 6.20 -14.15 8.95
C LEU A 6 5.75 -14.09 10.40
N SER A 7 5.52 -15.23 11.02
CA SER A 7 5.26 -15.34 12.45
C SER A 7 5.67 -16.70 12.96
N ASP A 8 5.78 -16.82 14.28
CA ASP A 8 5.90 -18.10 14.99
C ASP A 8 7.04 -18.93 14.39
N LEU A 9 8.22 -18.32 14.38
CA LEU A 9 9.38 -18.91 13.73
C LEU A 9 9.82 -20.20 14.43
N HIS A 10 9.74 -20.22 15.77
CA HIS A 10 10.12 -21.35 16.63
C HIS A 10 11.41 -22.01 16.13
N TYR A 11 12.48 -21.23 15.94
CA TYR A 11 13.64 -21.67 15.17
C TYR A 11 14.34 -22.90 15.79
N LEU A 12 14.27 -23.03 17.11
CA LEU A 12 14.77 -24.19 17.86
C LEU A 12 13.95 -25.46 17.68
N TYR A 13 12.74 -25.38 17.15
CA TYR A 13 12.00 -26.56 16.74
C TYR A 13 12.72 -27.18 15.53
N LYS A 14 13.20 -28.42 15.74
CA LYS A 14 13.97 -29.18 14.76
C LYS A 14 13.35 -30.55 14.55
N ASN A 15 12.91 -30.79 13.32
CA ASN A 15 12.62 -32.10 12.76
C ASN A 15 13.01 -32.08 11.28
N TYR A 16 13.06 -33.26 10.67
CA TYR A 16 13.49 -33.39 9.27
C TYR A 16 12.61 -32.54 8.34
N GLU A 17 11.30 -32.60 8.51
CA GLU A 17 10.33 -31.93 7.65
C GLU A 17 10.41 -30.40 7.74
N THR A 18 10.64 -29.85 8.94
CA THR A 18 10.83 -28.41 9.16
C THR A 18 12.14 -27.92 8.56
N ASP A 19 13.22 -28.69 8.70
CA ASP A 19 14.51 -28.31 8.13
C ASP A 19 14.44 -28.30 6.59
N VAL A 20 13.84 -29.33 5.97
CA VAL A 20 13.59 -29.36 4.52
C VAL A 20 12.73 -28.17 4.07
N MET A 21 11.65 -27.88 4.79
CA MET A 21 10.78 -26.74 4.50
C MET A 21 11.53 -25.39 4.57
N ARG A 22 12.39 -25.20 5.58
CA ARG A 22 13.18 -23.97 5.76
C ARG A 22 14.27 -23.80 4.69
N ASP A 23 14.95 -24.87 4.30
CA ASP A 23 15.92 -24.83 3.20
C ASP A 23 15.23 -24.48 1.87
N SER A 24 14.08 -25.10 1.61
CA SER A 24 13.26 -24.78 0.43
C SER A 24 12.69 -23.36 0.50
N PHE A 25 12.34 -22.88 1.70
CA PHE A 25 11.84 -21.52 1.92
C PHE A 25 12.86 -20.46 1.48
N ILE A 26 14.14 -20.59 1.87
CA ILE A 26 15.19 -19.65 1.46
C ILE A 26 15.35 -19.62 -0.06
N THR A 27 15.30 -20.79 -0.72
CA THR A 27 15.35 -20.91 -2.18
C THR A 27 14.13 -20.25 -2.83
N TYR A 28 12.93 -20.55 -2.33
CA TYR A 28 11.67 -19.98 -2.82
C TYR A 28 11.63 -18.46 -2.70
N LEU A 29 12.18 -17.92 -1.60
CA LEU A 29 12.28 -16.48 -1.39
C LEU A 29 13.15 -15.81 -2.44
N ASP A 30 14.32 -16.39 -2.74
CA ASP A 30 15.27 -15.84 -3.72
C ASP A 30 14.66 -15.87 -5.13
N GLU A 31 14.07 -17.01 -5.52
CA GLU A 31 13.49 -17.19 -6.86
C GLU A 31 12.25 -16.32 -7.10
N THR A 32 11.42 -16.11 -6.07
CA THR A 32 10.10 -15.48 -6.22
C THR A 32 10.09 -13.99 -5.88
N PHE A 33 10.95 -13.56 -4.96
CA PHE A 33 10.82 -12.25 -4.30
C PHE A 33 12.05 -11.36 -4.37
N SER A 34 13.21 -11.86 -4.82
CA SER A 34 14.46 -11.10 -4.85
C SER A 34 14.30 -9.73 -5.51
N GLY A 35 14.59 -8.66 -4.76
CA GLY A 35 14.52 -7.27 -5.22
C GLY A 35 13.10 -6.72 -5.40
N THR A 36 12.05 -7.46 -5.03
CA THR A 36 10.65 -7.02 -5.20
C THR A 36 9.94 -6.63 -3.90
N ILE A 37 10.51 -6.98 -2.74
CA ILE A 37 9.91 -6.73 -1.43
C ILE A 37 10.40 -5.40 -0.86
N ASP A 38 9.48 -4.58 -0.35
CA ASP A 38 9.82 -3.32 0.31
C ASP A 38 10.02 -3.48 1.82
N ILE A 39 9.23 -4.36 2.46
CA ILE A 39 9.12 -4.49 3.92
C ILE A 39 8.93 -5.96 4.33
N LEU A 40 9.63 -6.37 5.39
CA LEU A 40 9.40 -7.65 6.07
C LEU A 40 8.86 -7.40 7.48
N PHE A 41 7.72 -8.01 7.77
CA PHE A 41 7.12 -8.06 9.11
C PHE A 41 7.35 -9.43 9.73
N ILE A 42 7.75 -9.48 11.01
CA ILE A 42 7.84 -10.73 11.77
C ILE A 42 7.12 -10.56 13.11
N THR A 43 6.02 -11.29 13.32
CA THR A 43 5.16 -11.11 14.50
C THR A 43 5.46 -12.06 15.64
N GLY A 44 6.75 -12.25 15.96
CA GLY A 44 7.18 -12.86 17.22
C GLY A 44 7.41 -14.37 17.18
N ASP A 45 7.68 -14.91 18.37
CA ASP A 45 7.99 -16.31 18.64
C ASP A 45 9.22 -16.78 17.88
N PHE A 46 10.31 -16.04 18.07
CA PHE A 46 11.62 -16.35 17.49
C PHE A 46 12.31 -17.48 18.26
N ALA A 47 12.25 -17.35 19.59
CA ALA A 47 13.00 -18.15 20.53
C ALA A 47 12.06 -18.95 21.44
N HIS A 48 12.60 -19.63 22.46
CA HIS A 48 11.80 -20.46 23.36
C HIS A 48 11.94 -19.98 24.81
N ARG A 49 10.82 -19.59 25.44
CA ARG A 49 10.73 -19.13 26.84
C ARG A 49 11.59 -17.90 27.18
N GLY A 50 11.73 -16.96 26.26
CA GLY A 50 12.49 -15.72 26.41
C GLY A 50 13.99 -15.95 26.52
N SER A 51 14.47 -17.07 25.98
CA SER A 51 15.87 -17.43 25.87
C SER A 51 16.17 -18.02 24.50
N ASP A 52 17.45 -18.23 24.23
CA ASP A 52 17.94 -19.03 23.10
C ASP A 52 17.87 -18.37 21.71
N TYR A 53 18.17 -17.07 21.66
CA TYR A 53 18.51 -16.37 20.41
C TYR A 53 19.91 -16.80 19.93
N THR A 54 20.00 -17.98 19.31
CA THR A 54 21.26 -18.60 18.87
C THR A 54 21.86 -17.89 17.65
N GLU A 55 23.16 -18.07 17.41
CA GLU A 55 23.82 -17.54 16.21
C GLU A 55 23.19 -18.10 14.92
N ASP A 56 22.72 -19.35 14.93
CA ASP A 56 22.03 -19.96 13.80
C ASP A 56 20.70 -19.26 13.46
N LEU A 57 19.98 -18.74 14.47
CA LEU A 57 18.80 -17.90 14.23
C LEU A 57 19.19 -16.60 13.51
N PHE A 58 20.30 -15.96 13.91
CA PHE A 58 20.80 -14.77 13.21
C PHE A 58 21.14 -15.12 11.75
N ILE A 59 21.88 -16.21 11.52
CA ILE A 59 22.24 -16.68 10.16
C ILE A 59 21.00 -16.95 9.32
N PHE A 60 19.97 -17.57 9.90
CA PHE A 60 18.71 -17.85 9.21
C PHE A 60 17.99 -16.55 8.81
N LEU A 61 17.86 -15.59 9.73
CA LEU A 61 17.22 -14.31 9.43
C LEU A 61 18.03 -13.50 8.40
N GLU A 62 19.36 -13.48 8.49
CA GLU A 62 20.23 -12.82 7.49
C GLU A 62 20.09 -13.48 6.11
N SER A 63 19.91 -14.80 6.06
CA SER A 63 19.65 -15.52 4.81
C SER A 63 18.31 -15.12 4.18
N ILE A 64 17.26 -14.92 4.99
CA ILE A 64 15.98 -14.36 4.52
C ILE A 64 16.20 -12.96 3.93
N LEU A 65 16.88 -12.06 4.65
CA LEU A 65 17.10 -10.69 4.15
C LEU A 65 17.89 -10.67 2.84
N LYS A 66 18.90 -11.54 2.74
CA LYS A 66 19.71 -11.70 1.53
C LYS A 66 18.88 -12.21 0.35
N SER A 67 18.07 -13.25 0.53
CA SER A 67 17.19 -13.77 -0.53
C SER A 67 16.17 -12.72 -1.00
N LEU A 68 15.68 -11.88 -0.10
CA LEU A 68 14.75 -10.81 -0.45
C LEU A 68 15.42 -9.58 -1.06
N GLY A 69 16.73 -9.40 -0.82
CA GLY A 69 17.47 -8.19 -1.20
C GLY A 69 17.04 -6.95 -0.41
N ILE A 70 16.69 -7.11 0.87
CA ILE A 70 16.22 -6.00 1.73
C ILE A 70 17.19 -5.70 2.87
N GLU A 71 17.25 -4.43 3.25
CA GLU A 71 18.04 -3.95 4.37
C GLU A 71 17.31 -4.16 5.71
N LYS A 72 18.06 -4.28 6.81
CA LYS A 72 17.53 -4.35 8.19
C LYS A 72 16.62 -3.17 8.55
N SER A 73 16.82 -2.01 7.92
CA SER A 73 15.96 -0.82 8.08
C SER A 73 14.51 -1.01 7.59
N SER A 74 14.27 -2.02 6.74
CA SER A 74 12.96 -2.42 6.21
C SER A 74 12.34 -3.61 6.95
N VAL A 75 12.95 -4.06 8.04
CA VAL A 75 12.45 -5.16 8.87
C VAL A 75 11.83 -4.60 10.15
N PHE A 76 10.66 -5.14 10.51
CA PHE A 76 9.90 -4.72 11.69
C PHE A 76 9.36 -5.93 12.43
N ILE A 77 9.71 -6.02 13.71
CA ILE A 77 9.43 -7.20 14.53
C ILE A 77 8.79 -6.80 15.87
N VAL A 78 7.90 -7.66 16.36
CA VAL A 78 7.31 -7.57 17.71
C VAL A 78 7.59 -8.87 18.47
N PRO A 79 7.63 -8.86 19.81
CA PRO A 79 7.82 -10.08 20.58
C PRO A 79 6.57 -10.95 20.51
N GLY A 80 6.76 -12.26 20.55
CA GLY A 80 5.71 -13.23 20.85
C GLY A 80 5.73 -13.67 22.31
N ASN A 81 4.82 -14.56 22.72
CA ASN A 81 4.77 -15.01 24.11
C ASN A 81 5.95 -15.93 24.45
N HIS A 82 6.50 -16.66 23.48
CA HIS A 82 7.72 -17.46 23.66
C HIS A 82 8.98 -16.60 23.72
N ASP A 83 8.90 -15.31 23.38
CA ASP A 83 9.99 -14.34 23.57
C ASP A 83 9.99 -13.71 24.97
N VAL A 84 9.02 -14.06 25.83
CA VAL A 84 8.92 -13.59 27.21
C VAL A 84 9.45 -14.64 28.18
N LYS A 85 10.43 -14.25 29.00
CA LYS A 85 10.90 -15.08 30.10
C LYS A 85 9.88 -15.09 31.22
N ARG A 86 9.43 -16.29 31.59
CA ARG A 86 8.55 -16.50 32.74
C ARG A 86 9.31 -16.40 34.07
N ASP A 87 8.64 -15.87 35.07
CA ASP A 87 9.17 -15.61 36.41
C ASP A 87 8.02 -15.68 37.42
N GLU A 88 8.24 -16.32 38.58
CA GLU A 88 7.18 -16.54 39.59
C GLU A 88 6.55 -15.24 40.10
N ILE A 89 7.34 -14.17 40.25
CA ILE A 89 6.83 -12.86 40.69
C ILE A 89 6.01 -12.23 39.56
N ALA A 90 6.47 -12.33 38.32
CA ALA A 90 5.72 -11.86 37.16
C ALA A 90 4.39 -12.60 37.02
N GLU A 91 4.37 -13.92 37.20
CA GLU A 91 3.15 -14.75 37.16
C GLU A 91 2.15 -14.32 38.23
N LEU A 92 2.57 -14.11 39.49
CA LEU A 92 1.69 -13.60 40.55
C LEU A 92 1.10 -12.22 40.23
N ILE A 93 1.88 -11.34 39.59
CA ILE A 93 1.39 -10.03 39.13
C ILE A 93 0.38 -10.20 38.00
N ILE A 94 0.67 -11.05 37.01
CA ILE A 94 -0.23 -11.35 35.89
C ILE A 94 -1.55 -11.90 36.41
N ASP A 95 -1.53 -12.90 37.28
CA ASP A 95 -2.71 -13.50 37.90
C ASP A 95 -3.56 -12.47 38.64
N SER A 96 -2.91 -11.55 39.36
CA SER A 96 -3.59 -10.44 40.05
C SER A 96 -4.27 -9.47 39.08
N ILE A 97 -3.76 -9.33 37.85
CA ILE A 97 -4.32 -8.46 36.81
C ILE A 97 -5.46 -9.16 36.08
N ILE A 98 -5.21 -10.34 35.50
CA ILE A 98 -6.14 -11.01 34.58
C ILE A 98 -7.38 -11.54 35.29
N ASN A 99 -7.28 -11.88 36.58
CA ASN A 99 -8.40 -12.36 37.38
C ASN A 99 -9.09 -11.22 38.18
N ASN A 100 -8.69 -9.97 37.96
CA ASN A 100 -9.35 -8.83 38.59
C ASN A 100 -10.76 -8.61 38.02
N GLU A 101 -11.72 -8.19 38.85
CA GLU A 101 -13.08 -7.85 38.40
C GLU A 101 -13.11 -6.75 37.32
N ASN A 102 -12.08 -5.90 37.30
CA ASN A 102 -11.87 -4.85 36.31
C ASN A 102 -10.41 -4.89 35.82
N ALA A 103 -10.11 -5.94 35.06
CA ALA A 103 -8.76 -6.22 34.56
C ALA A 103 -8.23 -5.06 33.70
N ARG A 104 -9.10 -4.43 32.91
CA ARG A 104 -8.76 -3.22 32.14
C ARG A 104 -8.29 -2.08 33.05
N LYS A 105 -8.99 -1.76 34.14
CA LYS A 105 -8.53 -0.70 35.05
C LYS A 105 -7.19 -1.08 35.68
N LYS A 106 -7.05 -2.34 36.09
CA LYS A 106 -5.86 -2.85 36.78
C LYS A 106 -4.59 -2.79 35.93
N ILE A 107 -4.66 -3.12 34.63
CA ILE A 107 -3.50 -3.02 33.73
C ILE A 107 -3.13 -1.57 33.42
N ASN A 108 -4.11 -0.67 33.27
CA ASN A 108 -3.87 0.73 32.91
C ASN A 108 -3.34 1.56 34.11
N GLU A 109 -3.75 1.23 35.33
CA GLU A 109 -3.27 1.85 36.56
C GLU A 109 -2.07 1.10 37.18
N LEU A 110 -1.40 0.23 36.42
CA LEU A 110 -0.29 -0.56 36.91
C LEU A 110 0.87 0.35 37.33
N GLY A 111 1.28 0.25 38.60
CA GLY A 111 2.41 1.02 39.11
C GLY A 111 3.74 0.67 38.42
N GLU A 112 4.72 1.57 38.51
CA GLU A 112 5.99 1.43 37.81
C GLU A 112 6.75 0.15 38.19
N LYS A 113 6.80 -0.21 39.48
CA LYS A 113 7.46 -1.43 39.95
C LYS A 113 6.89 -2.72 39.32
N PRO A 114 5.58 -3.02 39.44
CA PRO A 114 5.03 -4.20 38.80
C PRO A 114 5.11 -4.14 37.27
N PHE A 115 4.94 -2.97 36.64
CA PHE A 115 5.15 -2.81 35.20
C PHE A 115 6.57 -3.23 34.77
N ARG A 116 7.60 -2.71 35.45
CA ARG A 116 9.00 -3.07 35.15
C ARG A 116 9.30 -4.55 35.44
N SER A 117 8.66 -5.15 36.44
CA SER A 117 8.77 -6.59 36.70
C SER A 117 8.29 -7.42 35.51
N LEU A 118 7.09 -7.13 34.99
CA LEU A 118 6.55 -7.82 33.82
C LEU A 118 7.39 -7.57 32.56
N TYR A 119 7.73 -6.30 32.32
CA TYR A 119 8.46 -5.89 31.13
C TYR A 119 9.88 -6.46 31.09
N SER A 120 10.51 -6.70 32.25
CA SER A 120 11.85 -7.29 32.33
C SER A 120 11.94 -8.70 31.74
N GLY A 121 10.83 -9.44 31.66
CA GLY A 121 10.76 -10.73 30.98
C GLY A 121 11.10 -10.64 29.48
N GLN A 122 11.00 -9.45 28.88
CA GLN A 122 11.28 -9.22 27.45
C GLN A 122 12.72 -8.76 27.19
N LYS A 123 13.59 -8.73 28.21
CA LYS A 123 14.95 -8.22 28.10
C LYS A 123 15.76 -8.92 26.99
N ALA A 124 15.68 -10.25 26.90
CA ALA A 124 16.42 -11.01 25.89
C ALA A 124 15.94 -10.68 24.46
N PHE A 125 14.63 -10.54 24.27
CA PHE A 125 14.06 -10.08 22.99
C PHE A 125 14.55 -8.67 22.62
N ILE A 126 14.59 -7.75 23.59
CA ILE A 126 15.08 -6.38 23.37
C ILE A 126 16.55 -6.38 22.93
N GLU A 127 17.41 -7.17 23.59
CA GLU A 127 18.82 -7.32 23.22
C GLU A 127 18.97 -7.94 21.82
N PHE A 128 18.15 -8.96 21.51
CA PHE A 128 18.07 -9.57 20.19
C PHE A 128 17.63 -8.55 19.12
N TYR A 129 16.57 -7.78 19.37
CA TYR A 129 16.08 -6.73 18.47
C TYR A 129 17.19 -5.74 18.14
N GLU A 130 17.86 -5.20 19.15
CA GLU A 130 18.91 -4.18 18.98
C GLU A 130 20.12 -4.75 18.24
N LYS A 131 20.52 -5.99 18.55
CA LYS A 131 21.63 -6.66 17.86
C LYS A 131 21.30 -7.01 16.41
N PHE A 132 20.13 -7.59 16.15
CA PHE A 132 19.76 -8.06 14.82
C PHE A 132 19.45 -6.89 13.88
N LEU A 133 18.61 -5.96 14.31
CA LEU A 133 18.14 -4.84 13.47
C LEU A 133 19.09 -3.64 13.46
N GLU A 134 20.12 -3.65 14.32
CA GLU A 134 21.05 -2.53 14.48
C GLU A 134 20.31 -1.21 14.77
N ARG A 135 19.24 -1.31 15.55
CA ARG A 135 18.28 -0.25 15.83
C ARG A 135 17.91 -0.24 17.30
N GLU A 136 17.97 0.94 17.93
CA GLU A 136 17.59 1.09 19.33
C GLU A 136 16.11 0.72 19.56
N TYR A 137 15.85 -0.05 20.62
CA TYR A 137 14.50 -0.40 21.01
C TYR A 137 13.91 0.68 21.93
N PRO A 138 12.66 1.15 21.71
CA PRO A 138 12.01 2.14 22.59
C PRO A 138 11.63 1.58 23.98
N LYS A 139 12.62 1.36 24.85
CA LYS A 139 12.49 0.66 26.16
C LYS A 139 11.54 1.32 27.18
N ASP A 140 11.20 2.59 26.98
CA ASP A 140 10.29 3.33 27.86
C ASP A 140 8.83 3.32 27.36
N ASP A 141 8.60 2.88 26.13
CA ASP A 141 7.28 2.81 25.52
C ASP A 141 6.81 1.34 25.42
N LEU A 142 5.65 1.03 26.01
CA LEU A 142 5.03 -0.31 25.85
C LEU A 142 4.61 -0.56 24.40
N HIS A 143 4.10 0.48 23.73
CA HIS A 143 3.78 0.48 22.32
C HIS A 143 4.42 1.69 21.67
N PHE A 144 4.95 1.51 20.48
CA PHE A 144 5.59 2.59 19.73
C PHE A 144 5.25 2.47 18.27
N PHE A 145 5.59 3.47 17.47
CA PHE A 145 5.46 3.37 16.02
C PHE A 145 6.70 3.90 15.34
N ILE A 146 6.98 3.37 14.16
CA ILE A 146 8.05 3.83 13.30
C ILE A 146 7.43 4.35 12.01
N ASN A 147 7.80 5.56 11.62
CA ASN A 147 7.54 6.06 10.27
C ASN A 147 8.60 5.43 9.35
N HIS A 148 8.15 4.64 8.36
CA HIS A 148 9.03 4.11 7.34
C HIS A 148 8.49 4.53 5.98
N LYS A 149 9.25 5.38 5.26
CA LYS A 149 8.80 5.99 4.01
C LYS A 149 7.40 6.64 4.21
N ASP A 150 6.41 6.21 3.42
CA ASP A 150 5.04 6.73 3.42
C ASP A 150 4.05 5.90 4.25
N VAL A 151 4.53 4.99 5.11
CA VAL A 151 3.69 4.17 5.98
C VAL A 151 4.03 4.35 7.46
N ASN A 152 3.01 4.13 8.30
CA ASN A 152 3.17 3.99 9.74
C ASN A 152 3.25 2.51 10.10
N ILE A 153 4.16 2.16 11.01
CA ILE A 153 4.30 0.79 11.52
C ILE A 153 4.16 0.84 13.04
N LEU A 154 2.96 0.58 13.52
CA LEU A 154 2.58 0.55 14.92
C LEU A 154 2.95 -0.82 15.52
N HIS A 155 3.82 -0.81 16.53
CA HIS A 155 4.23 -1.99 17.28
C HIS A 155 3.40 -2.07 18.55
N ILE A 156 2.49 -3.05 18.61
CA ILE A 156 1.63 -3.30 19.76
C ILE A 156 2.19 -4.50 20.52
N ASN A 157 2.84 -4.24 21.65
CA ASN A 157 3.19 -5.30 22.59
C ASN A 157 1.93 -5.92 23.20
N THR A 158 1.58 -7.12 22.73
CA THR A 158 0.49 -7.94 23.29
C THR A 158 0.99 -8.96 24.31
N CYS A 159 2.28 -8.92 24.68
CA CYS A 159 2.94 -9.96 25.45
C CYS A 159 3.22 -9.56 26.91
N LEU A 160 2.84 -8.36 27.35
CA LEU A 160 3.11 -7.86 28.71
C LEU A 160 2.56 -8.79 29.80
N VAL A 161 1.38 -9.38 29.56
CA VAL A 161 0.74 -10.34 30.48
C VAL A 161 0.72 -11.78 29.93
N ALA A 162 1.53 -12.07 28.92
CA ALA A 162 1.56 -13.38 28.26
C ALA A 162 2.54 -14.37 28.92
N GLY A 163 3.28 -13.94 29.95
CA GLY A 163 4.27 -14.74 30.66
C GLY A 163 3.70 -15.70 31.71
N ALA A 164 2.42 -16.04 31.65
CA ALA A 164 1.75 -16.97 32.56
C ALA A 164 0.99 -18.05 31.78
N ASP A 165 0.57 -19.11 32.47
CA ASP A 165 -0.23 -20.19 31.89
C ASP A 165 -1.71 -19.80 31.72
N ASP A 166 -2.38 -20.43 30.74
CA ASP A 166 -3.82 -20.28 30.49
C ASP A 166 -4.32 -18.82 30.36
N VAL A 167 -3.49 -17.98 29.73
CA VAL A 167 -3.76 -16.55 29.46
C VAL A 167 -4.52 -16.30 28.15
N GLU A 168 -4.83 -17.35 27.39
CA GLU A 168 -5.62 -17.23 26.17
C GLU A 168 -7.02 -16.68 26.47
N GLY A 169 -7.46 -15.70 25.68
CA GLY A 169 -8.69 -14.93 25.94
C GLY A 169 -8.59 -13.97 27.13
N LYS A 170 -7.39 -13.82 27.73
CA LYS A 170 -7.12 -12.92 28.87
C LYS A 170 -6.01 -11.91 28.59
N ILE A 171 -5.51 -11.82 27.36
CA ILE A 171 -4.44 -10.88 26.99
C ILE A 171 -4.94 -9.44 27.11
N LEU A 172 -4.20 -8.62 27.85
CA LEU A 172 -4.46 -7.19 28.01
C LEU A 172 -3.37 -6.39 27.32
N VAL A 173 -3.79 -5.43 26.50
CA VAL A 173 -2.89 -4.56 25.75
C VAL A 173 -2.51 -3.33 26.57
N GLY A 174 -3.38 -2.86 27.47
CA GLY A 174 -3.15 -1.60 28.21
C GLY A 174 -3.54 -0.39 27.35
N LEU A 175 -4.85 -0.22 27.19
CA LEU A 175 -5.45 0.77 26.28
C LEU A 175 -5.01 2.23 26.49
N ASP A 176 -4.64 2.66 27.69
CA ASP A 176 -4.20 4.04 27.94
C ASP A 176 -2.84 4.32 27.30
N LYS A 177 -1.88 3.40 27.47
CA LYS A 177 -0.57 3.48 26.82
C LYS A 177 -0.71 3.35 25.31
N LEU A 178 -1.57 2.44 24.82
CA LEU A 178 -1.86 2.32 23.39
C LEU A 178 -2.43 3.62 22.82
N TYR A 179 -3.42 4.20 23.51
CA TYR A 179 -4.07 5.43 23.06
C TYR A 179 -3.10 6.62 23.01
N ALA A 180 -2.17 6.71 23.96
CA ALA A 180 -1.11 7.71 23.94
C ALA A 180 -0.22 7.59 22.69
N THR A 181 0.11 6.38 22.26
CA THR A 181 0.87 6.12 21.02
C THR A 181 0.04 6.42 19.78
N LEU A 182 -1.23 6.00 19.74
CA LEU A 182 -2.13 6.22 18.60
C LEU A 182 -2.36 7.71 18.30
N LYS A 183 -2.35 8.59 19.32
CA LYS A 183 -2.46 10.05 19.14
C LYS A 183 -1.33 10.65 18.29
N LYS A 184 -0.18 9.99 18.24
CA LYS A 184 1.02 10.47 17.53
C LYS A 184 1.02 10.06 16.05
N LEU A 185 0.11 9.18 15.61
CA LEU A 185 0.07 8.66 14.24
C LEU A 185 -0.40 9.71 13.23
N ASP A 186 0.27 9.77 12.08
CA ASP A 186 -0.26 10.45 10.89
C ASP A 186 -1.33 9.56 10.24
N LYS A 187 -2.60 9.84 10.56
CA LYS A 187 -3.75 9.07 10.05
C LYS A 187 -3.92 9.15 8.53
N SER A 188 -3.18 10.01 7.82
CA SER A 188 -3.21 10.10 6.36
C SER A 188 -2.37 9.02 5.66
N LYS A 189 -1.40 8.42 6.37
CA LYS A 189 -0.56 7.33 5.87
C LYS A 189 -1.19 5.97 6.07
N ILE A 190 -0.86 5.02 5.19
CA ILE A 190 -1.23 3.61 5.40
C ILE A 190 -0.56 3.14 6.68
N THR A 191 -1.30 2.44 7.53
CA THR A 191 -0.85 2.04 8.85
C THR A 191 -0.97 0.54 9.04
N PHE A 192 0.17 -0.10 9.26
CA PHE A 192 0.29 -1.47 9.73
C PHE A 192 0.38 -1.46 11.25
N ALA A 193 -0.47 -2.22 11.91
CA ALA A 193 -0.34 -2.56 13.31
C ALA A 193 0.17 -4.00 13.42
N LEU A 194 1.22 -4.20 14.20
CA LEU A 194 1.83 -5.49 14.47
C LEU A 194 1.54 -5.86 15.91
N GLY A 195 1.05 -7.07 16.13
CA GLY A 195 0.95 -7.66 17.47
C GLY A 195 0.99 -9.17 17.33
N HIS A 196 1.59 -9.87 18.30
CA HIS A 196 1.70 -11.32 18.18
C HIS A 196 0.34 -12.03 18.30
N HIS A 197 -0.39 -11.74 19.38
CA HIS A 197 -1.69 -12.37 19.65
C HIS A 197 -2.81 -11.91 18.70
N THR A 198 -3.71 -12.84 18.36
CA THR A 198 -4.93 -12.55 17.59
C THR A 198 -5.95 -11.77 18.41
N LEU A 199 -6.97 -11.21 17.76
CA LEU A 199 -8.06 -10.51 18.45
C LEU A 199 -8.80 -11.41 19.45
N ASN A 200 -8.93 -12.71 19.18
CA ASN A 200 -9.64 -13.65 20.05
C ASN A 200 -8.88 -13.96 21.33
N CYS A 201 -7.57 -13.69 21.37
CA CYS A 201 -6.76 -13.84 22.56
C CYS A 201 -6.99 -12.70 23.58
N LEU A 202 -7.58 -11.58 23.14
CA LEU A 202 -7.72 -10.39 23.96
C LEU A 202 -8.82 -10.55 25.02
N HIS A 203 -8.56 -9.99 26.19
CA HIS A 203 -9.49 -9.97 27.31
C HIS A 203 -10.78 -9.22 26.95
N LYS A 204 -11.91 -9.76 27.38
CA LYS A 204 -13.26 -9.22 27.12
C LYS A 204 -13.43 -7.74 27.52
N ASP A 205 -12.71 -7.29 28.54
CA ASP A 205 -12.77 -5.90 29.03
C ASP A 205 -12.09 -4.89 28.07
N GLU A 206 -11.18 -5.34 27.21
CA GLU A 206 -10.45 -4.47 26.28
C GLU A 206 -10.83 -4.69 24.81
N ILE A 207 -11.21 -5.91 24.39
CA ILE A 207 -11.33 -6.28 22.95
C ILE A 207 -12.17 -5.32 22.11
N GLU A 208 -13.38 -4.95 22.56
CA GLU A 208 -14.25 -4.05 21.79
C GLU A 208 -13.70 -2.63 21.78
N THR A 209 -13.12 -2.17 22.89
CA THR A 209 -12.49 -0.84 22.92
C THR A 209 -11.23 -0.82 22.05
N PHE A 210 -10.46 -1.91 22.02
CA PHE A 210 -9.29 -2.09 21.17
C PHE A 210 -9.68 -1.99 19.68
N LYS A 211 -10.70 -2.73 19.23
CA LYS A 211 -11.26 -2.61 17.87
C LYS A 211 -11.67 -1.17 17.54
N ASN A 212 -12.35 -0.49 18.46
CA ASN A 212 -12.71 0.92 18.28
C ASN A 212 -11.46 1.82 18.15
N ARG A 213 -10.39 1.56 18.91
CA ARG A 213 -9.13 2.30 18.81
C ARG A 213 -8.43 2.09 17.46
N LEU A 214 -8.45 0.87 16.93
CA LEU A 214 -7.94 0.58 15.59
C LEU A 214 -8.72 1.38 14.54
N SER A 215 -10.05 1.36 14.61
CA SER A 215 -10.90 2.06 13.66
C SER A 215 -10.74 3.58 13.71
N ASP A 216 -10.80 4.18 14.90
CA ASP A 216 -10.69 5.65 15.07
C ASP A 216 -9.30 6.20 14.72
N SER A 217 -8.29 5.35 14.77
CA SER A 217 -6.91 5.69 14.39
C SER A 217 -6.63 5.36 12.92
N CYS A 218 -7.65 4.89 12.20
CA CYS A 218 -7.59 4.48 10.81
C CYS A 218 -6.51 3.41 10.58
N ILE A 219 -6.42 2.38 11.42
CA ILE A 219 -5.47 1.28 11.17
C ILE A 219 -5.97 0.46 9.98
N ASP A 220 -5.14 0.31 8.96
CA ASP A 220 -5.54 -0.38 7.71
C ASP A 220 -5.33 -1.90 7.84
N PHE A 221 -4.22 -2.30 8.48
CA PHE A 221 -3.83 -3.70 8.65
C PHE A 221 -3.49 -4.01 10.10
N TYR A 222 -3.97 -5.13 10.62
CA TYR A 222 -3.47 -5.76 11.84
C TYR A 222 -2.85 -7.12 11.48
N LEU A 223 -1.53 -7.23 11.63
CA LEU A 223 -0.76 -8.44 11.32
C LEU A 223 -0.41 -9.14 12.64
N CYS A 224 -0.72 -10.44 12.71
CA CYS A 224 -0.52 -11.25 13.91
C CYS A 224 -0.23 -12.73 13.62
N GLY A 225 0.07 -13.52 14.66
CA GLY A 225 0.29 -14.97 14.59
C GLY A 225 -0.26 -15.66 15.84
N HIS A 226 0.61 -16.30 16.63
CA HIS A 226 0.34 -16.97 17.92
C HIS A 226 -0.42 -18.30 17.82
N VAL A 227 -1.50 -18.34 17.03
CA VAL A 227 -2.36 -19.54 16.97
C VAL A 227 -1.82 -20.62 16.02
N HIS A 228 -0.69 -20.37 15.36
CA HIS A 228 -0.05 -21.21 14.32
C HIS A 228 -0.95 -21.58 13.13
N LYS A 229 -2.19 -21.09 13.12
CA LYS A 229 -3.20 -21.28 12.08
C LYS A 229 -3.37 -20.00 11.29
N THR A 230 -3.50 -20.17 9.98
CA THR A 230 -3.68 -19.05 9.09
C THR A 230 -5.13 -18.58 9.13
N ASN A 231 -5.36 -17.26 9.12
CA ASN A 231 -6.71 -16.71 9.04
C ASN A 231 -6.75 -15.41 8.22
N LEU A 232 -7.93 -15.18 7.64
CA LEU A 232 -8.29 -13.98 6.88
C LEU A 232 -9.54 -13.33 7.49
N GLY A 233 -9.36 -12.18 8.13
CA GLY A 233 -10.41 -11.44 8.79
C GLY A 233 -10.46 -9.95 8.43
N ALA A 234 -11.52 -9.29 8.88
CA ALA A 234 -11.58 -7.83 8.92
C ALA A 234 -12.55 -7.40 10.03
N VAL A 235 -12.22 -6.29 10.69
CA VAL A 235 -13.12 -5.57 11.60
C VAL A 235 -13.86 -4.53 10.75
N LEU A 236 -15.12 -4.83 10.41
CA LEU A 236 -15.95 -4.02 9.48
C LEU A 236 -17.13 -3.34 10.18
N ASP A 237 -17.41 -3.69 11.43
CA ASP A 237 -18.50 -3.19 12.27
C ASP A 237 -18.22 -1.80 12.87
N ASN A 238 -17.31 -1.04 12.26
CA ASN A 238 -16.81 0.24 12.75
C ASN A 238 -16.67 1.28 11.60
N PHE A 239 -16.33 2.53 11.93
CA PHE A 239 -16.28 3.64 10.96
C PHE A 239 -15.25 3.45 9.84
N ASN A 240 -14.08 2.90 10.16
CA ASN A 240 -13.04 2.52 9.22
C ASN A 240 -12.75 1.02 9.37
N ALA A 241 -12.62 0.34 8.23
CA ALA A 241 -12.26 -1.07 8.18
C ALA A 241 -10.79 -1.29 8.59
N THR A 242 -10.53 -2.33 9.38
CA THR A 242 -9.18 -2.86 9.63
C THR A 242 -9.12 -4.30 9.15
N TYR A 243 -8.25 -4.59 8.19
CA TYR A 243 -8.03 -5.96 7.71
C TYR A 243 -7.09 -6.69 8.66
N VAL A 244 -7.46 -7.92 9.02
CA VAL A 244 -6.75 -8.72 10.02
C VAL A 244 -6.19 -9.96 9.34
N PHE A 245 -4.87 -10.10 9.38
CA PHE A 245 -4.17 -11.24 8.80
C PHE A 245 -3.44 -11.98 9.92
N THR A 246 -3.82 -13.24 10.11
CA THR A 246 -3.13 -14.15 11.03
C THR A 246 -2.25 -15.07 10.21
N CYS A 247 -0.94 -14.96 10.39
CA CYS A 247 0.06 -15.79 9.76
C CYS A 247 0.10 -17.16 10.44
N GLY A 248 0.45 -18.19 9.67
CA GLY A 248 0.83 -19.49 10.21
C GLY A 248 2.21 -19.43 10.87
N ALA A 249 2.81 -20.60 11.06
CA ALA A 249 4.10 -20.75 11.71
C ALA A 249 5.18 -21.24 10.74
N ASN A 250 6.46 -21.00 11.06
CA ASN A 250 7.58 -21.51 10.28
C ASN A 250 8.06 -22.87 10.83
N VAL A 251 7.11 -23.79 11.01
CA VAL A 251 7.34 -25.17 11.49
C VAL A 251 6.41 -26.14 10.76
N VAL A 252 6.87 -27.38 10.59
CA VAL A 252 6.05 -28.49 10.10
C VAL A 252 5.81 -29.45 11.27
N ASP A 253 4.58 -29.49 11.74
CA ASP A 253 4.08 -30.39 12.77
C ASP A 253 2.62 -30.79 12.45
N GLU A 254 1.97 -31.57 13.32
CA GLU A 254 0.59 -32.06 13.09
C GLU A 254 -0.49 -30.97 13.24
N TYR A 255 -0.15 -29.82 13.82
CA TYR A 255 -1.07 -28.75 14.17
C TYR A 255 -0.86 -27.47 13.37
N SER A 256 0.35 -27.07 13.08
CA SER A 256 0.69 -25.76 12.54
C SER A 256 0.40 -25.68 11.04
N ASP A 257 -0.02 -24.51 10.57
CA ASP A 257 -0.06 -24.21 9.15
C ASP A 257 1.30 -23.62 8.74
N PRO A 258 2.14 -24.34 7.95
CA PRO A 258 3.41 -23.82 7.45
C PRO A 258 3.14 -22.79 6.33
N VAL A 259 2.82 -21.56 6.73
CA VAL A 259 2.33 -20.50 5.84
C VAL A 259 2.98 -19.17 6.16
N PHE A 260 3.34 -18.42 5.12
CA PHE A 260 3.62 -16.99 5.21
C PHE A 260 2.71 -16.18 4.28
N ILE A 261 2.65 -14.86 4.54
CA ILE A 261 1.73 -13.97 3.83
C ILE A 261 2.52 -12.98 2.97
N GLU A 262 2.12 -12.83 1.71
CA GLU A 262 2.55 -11.77 0.80
C GLU A 262 1.41 -10.77 0.66
N GLY A 263 1.70 -9.47 0.77
CA GLY A 263 0.75 -8.43 0.41
C GLY A 263 1.35 -7.37 -0.50
N GLU A 264 0.50 -6.79 -1.34
CA GLU A 264 0.87 -5.71 -2.22
C GLU A 264 -0.25 -4.69 -2.31
N PHE A 265 0.13 -3.41 -2.40
CA PHE A 265 -0.79 -2.35 -2.76
C PHE A 265 -0.03 -1.27 -3.53
N ASP A 266 -0.72 -0.65 -4.48
CA ASP A 266 -0.27 0.55 -5.16
C ASP A 266 -1.18 1.73 -4.76
N ILE A 267 -0.57 2.89 -4.59
CA ILE A 267 -1.25 4.16 -4.36
C ILE A 267 -2.20 4.47 -5.53
N THR A 268 -1.89 3.99 -6.75
CA THR A 268 -2.74 4.20 -7.94
C THR A 268 -3.98 3.29 -7.97
N SER A 269 -3.83 2.01 -7.62
CA SER A 269 -4.88 0.99 -7.82
C SER A 269 -6.06 1.08 -6.84
N THR A 270 -5.90 1.83 -5.74
CA THR A 270 -6.87 1.90 -4.60
C THR A 270 -7.18 0.58 -3.90
N THR A 271 -6.59 -0.53 -4.38
CA THR A 271 -6.80 -1.88 -3.93
C THR A 271 -5.50 -2.49 -3.42
N ALA A 272 -5.62 -3.38 -2.46
CA ALA A 272 -4.56 -4.26 -1.99
C ALA A 272 -4.90 -5.70 -2.34
N LYS A 273 -3.86 -6.50 -2.56
CA LYS A 273 -3.93 -7.94 -2.77
C LYS A 273 -3.09 -8.64 -1.72
N VAL A 274 -3.60 -9.74 -1.19
CA VAL A 274 -2.90 -10.59 -0.22
C VAL A 274 -2.94 -12.04 -0.69
N LYS A 275 -1.79 -12.71 -0.66
CA LYS A 275 -1.60 -14.12 -1.01
C LYS A 275 -1.04 -14.86 0.20
N TYR A 276 -1.38 -16.14 0.28
CA TYR A 276 -0.89 -17.05 1.30
C TYR A 276 0.00 -18.08 0.63
N HIS A 277 1.24 -18.18 1.07
CA HIS A 277 2.21 -19.13 0.55
C HIS A 277 2.33 -20.27 1.55
N LYS A 278 1.94 -21.48 1.13
CA LYS A 278 1.86 -22.66 1.98
C LYS A 278 2.86 -23.72 1.54
N TRP A 279 3.43 -24.42 2.51
CA TRP A 279 4.25 -25.59 2.26
C TRP A 279 3.37 -26.81 1.96
N HIS A 280 3.62 -27.48 0.83
CA HIS A 280 2.98 -28.75 0.48
C HIS A 280 3.81 -29.91 1.01
N GLN A 281 3.53 -30.37 2.23
CA GLN A 281 4.35 -31.37 2.92
C GLN A 281 4.60 -32.66 2.10
N GLU A 282 3.57 -33.24 1.46
CA GLU A 282 3.73 -34.54 0.78
C GLU A 282 4.62 -34.50 -0.47
N ASN A 283 4.76 -33.32 -1.10
CA ASN A 283 5.49 -33.14 -2.35
C ASN A 283 6.65 -32.13 -2.20
N GLU A 284 6.86 -31.62 -0.98
CA GLU A 284 7.96 -30.75 -0.58
C GLU A 284 8.17 -29.51 -1.47
N PHE A 285 7.12 -28.71 -1.70
CA PHE A 285 7.23 -27.43 -2.41
C PHE A 285 6.33 -26.33 -1.83
N TRP A 286 6.74 -25.07 -2.04
CA TRP A 286 5.94 -23.88 -1.71
C TRP A 286 4.97 -23.52 -2.83
N TYR A 287 3.74 -23.16 -2.48
CA TYR A 287 2.72 -22.75 -3.44
C TYR A 287 1.78 -21.70 -2.88
N ILE A 288 1.07 -21.01 -3.78
CA ILE A 288 0.01 -20.07 -3.42
C ILE A 288 -1.24 -20.86 -3.04
N ASP A 289 -1.59 -20.84 -1.75
CA ASP A 289 -2.80 -21.48 -1.25
C ASP A 289 -4.05 -20.66 -1.57
N ASN A 290 -5.09 -21.37 -2.02
CA ASN A 290 -6.41 -20.82 -2.29
C ASN A 290 -7.53 -21.54 -1.51
N SER A 291 -7.17 -22.42 -0.57
CA SER A 291 -8.11 -23.27 0.16
C SER A 291 -8.62 -22.66 1.47
N LEU A 292 -7.91 -21.70 2.06
CA LEU A 292 -8.27 -21.07 3.34
C LEU A 292 -9.65 -20.39 3.34
N ASP A 293 -10.00 -19.65 2.29
CA ASP A 293 -11.25 -18.89 2.19
C ASP A 293 -11.75 -18.83 0.74
N ARG A 294 -13.07 -18.86 0.53
CA ARG A 294 -13.69 -18.81 -0.81
C ARG A 294 -13.30 -17.57 -1.62
N ARG A 295 -12.93 -16.48 -0.95
CA ARG A 295 -12.45 -15.24 -1.57
C ARG A 295 -11.06 -15.39 -2.19
N LEU A 296 -10.31 -16.43 -1.82
CA LEU A 296 -8.99 -16.75 -2.37
C LEU A 296 -9.04 -17.60 -3.64
N ARG A 297 -10.22 -17.87 -4.22
CA ARG A 297 -10.36 -18.73 -5.43
C ARG A 297 -9.43 -18.39 -6.60
N ASN A 298 -8.99 -17.13 -6.70
CA ASN A 298 -8.07 -16.64 -7.72
C ASN A 298 -6.59 -16.64 -7.28
N GLY A 299 -6.27 -17.27 -6.15
CA GLY A 299 -4.94 -17.28 -5.52
C GLY A 299 -4.63 -16.05 -4.66
N TYR A 300 -5.54 -15.08 -4.54
CA TYR A 300 -5.34 -13.88 -3.72
C TYR A 300 -6.65 -13.32 -3.21
N PHE A 301 -6.59 -12.59 -2.10
CA PHE A 301 -7.67 -11.78 -1.55
C PHE A 301 -7.45 -10.32 -1.94
N GLU A 302 -8.40 -9.75 -2.69
CA GLU A 302 -8.37 -8.36 -3.13
C GLU A 302 -9.42 -7.52 -2.39
N PHE A 303 -9.03 -6.32 -1.96
CA PHE A 303 -9.90 -5.41 -1.23
C PHE A 303 -9.47 -3.95 -1.40
N GLY A 304 -10.41 -3.01 -1.23
CA GLY A 304 -10.14 -1.59 -1.36
C GLY A 304 -9.70 -0.95 -0.03
N ILE A 305 -8.71 -0.06 -0.08
CA ILE A 305 -8.27 0.70 1.09
C ILE A 305 -8.81 2.12 1.03
N ASP A 306 -9.60 2.53 2.03
CA ASP A 306 -10.29 3.82 2.00
C ASP A 306 -9.35 5.03 1.97
N LYS A 307 -8.18 4.93 2.60
CA LYS A 307 -7.14 5.97 2.51
C LYS A 307 -6.59 6.11 1.10
N LEU A 308 -6.41 5.00 0.38
CA LEU A 308 -5.99 5.06 -1.02
C LEU A 308 -7.10 5.64 -1.88
N LYS A 309 -8.37 5.26 -1.67
CA LYS A 309 -9.52 5.90 -2.34
C LYS A 309 -9.58 7.40 -2.08
N LYS A 310 -9.30 7.85 -0.84
CA LYS A 310 -9.26 9.29 -0.48
C LYS A 310 -8.04 10.00 -1.08
N LYS A 311 -6.87 9.35 -1.13
CA LYS A 311 -5.67 9.87 -1.81
C LYS A 311 -5.89 9.95 -3.31
N THR A 312 -6.41 8.93 -3.98
CA THR A 312 -6.77 8.95 -5.41
C THR A 312 -7.90 9.94 -5.68
N LYS A 313 -8.93 10.04 -4.82
CA LYS A 313 -9.93 11.12 -4.92
C LYS A 313 -9.34 12.50 -4.69
N SER A 314 -8.36 12.67 -3.80
CA SER A 314 -7.65 13.93 -3.55
C SER A 314 -6.62 14.25 -4.62
N LEU A 315 -6.01 13.25 -5.24
CA LEU A 315 -5.14 13.35 -6.41
C LEU A 315 -6.00 13.66 -7.64
N ASN A 316 -7.20 13.10 -7.74
CA ASN A 316 -8.20 13.44 -8.75
C ASN A 316 -8.88 14.79 -8.46
N LYS A 317 -9.00 15.21 -7.18
CA LYS A 317 -9.46 16.56 -6.80
C LYS A 317 -8.38 17.62 -6.98
N LYS A 318 -7.11 17.29 -6.67
CA LYS A 318 -5.94 18.12 -6.97
C LYS A 318 -5.56 18.06 -8.45
N SER A 319 -5.93 17.02 -9.20
CA SER A 319 -5.85 16.98 -10.66
C SER A 319 -7.07 17.65 -11.30
N ASN A 320 -8.18 17.81 -10.59
CA ASN A 320 -9.27 18.69 -11.04
C ASN A 320 -9.02 20.18 -10.82
N HIS A 321 -7.90 20.57 -10.21
CA HIS A 321 -7.34 21.89 -10.42
C HIS A 321 -5.94 21.74 -10.99
N LEU A 322 -5.88 21.77 -12.32
CA LEU A 322 -4.67 22.14 -13.05
C LEU A 322 -3.97 23.29 -12.31
N ASN A 323 -2.69 23.12 -11.95
CA ASN A 323 -1.89 24.25 -11.50
C ASN A 323 -1.72 25.18 -12.70
N GLU A 324 -2.53 26.24 -12.76
CA GLU A 324 -2.61 27.14 -13.91
C GLU A 324 -1.26 27.75 -14.24
N ASN A 325 -0.45 28.11 -13.25
CA ASN A 325 0.89 28.66 -13.48
C ASN A 325 1.81 27.63 -14.12
N LYS A 326 1.77 26.37 -13.66
CA LYS A 326 2.57 25.29 -14.25
C LYS A 326 2.12 24.99 -15.68
N PHE A 327 0.81 25.01 -15.95
CA PHE A 327 0.27 24.83 -17.29
C PHE A 327 0.60 26.00 -18.22
N LYS A 328 0.51 27.26 -17.74
CA LYS A 328 0.94 28.45 -18.49
C LYS A 328 2.41 28.36 -18.87
N SER A 329 3.28 27.99 -17.92
CA SER A 329 4.71 27.78 -18.19
C SER A 329 4.97 26.67 -19.19
N PHE A 330 4.22 25.56 -19.11
CA PHE A 330 4.28 24.49 -20.12
C PHE A 330 3.88 25.01 -21.49
N LEU A 331 2.75 25.71 -21.63
CA LEU A 331 2.26 26.21 -22.91
C LEU A 331 3.28 27.12 -23.61
N ILE A 332 3.92 28.01 -22.86
CA ILE A 332 4.95 28.92 -23.40
C ILE A 332 6.14 28.10 -23.93
N LYS A 333 6.71 27.23 -23.09
CA LYS A 333 7.84 26.37 -23.50
C LYS A 333 7.48 25.44 -24.66
N PHE A 334 6.25 24.92 -24.67
CA PHE A 334 5.80 24.02 -25.72
C PHE A 334 5.67 24.75 -27.06
N ILE A 335 5.21 26.00 -27.06
CA ILE A 335 5.21 26.84 -28.27
C ILE A 335 6.63 27.14 -28.74
N GLU A 336 7.57 27.40 -27.82
CA GLU A 336 9.01 27.58 -28.15
C GLU A 336 9.61 26.32 -28.79
N ILE A 337 9.28 25.12 -28.29
CA ILE A 337 9.69 23.84 -28.88
C ILE A 337 9.16 23.69 -30.32
N LEU A 338 7.94 24.19 -30.57
CA LEU A 338 7.30 24.12 -31.88
C LEU A 338 7.77 25.21 -32.87
N ASP A 339 8.55 26.21 -32.45
CA ASP A 339 8.93 27.40 -33.24
C ASP A 339 9.86 27.10 -34.45
N GLY A 340 10.08 25.82 -34.76
CA GLY A 340 10.73 25.34 -35.99
C GLY A 340 9.77 24.77 -37.05
N GLU A 341 8.46 24.67 -36.76
CA GLU A 341 7.47 24.04 -37.65
C GLU A 341 6.74 25.05 -38.53
N LYS A 342 6.57 24.74 -39.83
CA LYS A 342 5.77 25.59 -40.74
C LYS A 342 4.27 25.41 -40.46
N PRO A 343 3.51 26.49 -40.19
CA PRO A 343 2.07 26.40 -39.96
C PRO A 343 1.34 25.90 -41.21
N ALA A 344 0.35 25.04 -40.99
CA ALA A 344 -0.41 24.45 -42.10
C ALA A 344 -1.51 25.40 -42.56
N THR A 345 -1.41 25.91 -43.79
CA THR A 345 -2.47 26.74 -44.39
C THR A 345 -3.64 25.88 -44.87
N GLY A 346 -4.84 26.14 -44.36
CA GLY A 346 -6.08 25.63 -44.93
C GLY A 346 -7.26 26.48 -44.50
N LYS A 347 -8.14 26.83 -45.44
CA LYS A 347 -9.44 27.42 -45.13
C LYS A 347 -10.37 26.30 -44.69
N PHE A 348 -10.82 26.36 -43.45
CA PHE A 348 -11.80 25.42 -42.95
C PHE A 348 -12.92 26.17 -42.22
N VAL A 349 -14.04 25.48 -42.03
CA VAL A 349 -15.31 26.05 -41.57
C VAL A 349 -15.59 25.51 -40.18
N LYS A 350 -15.55 26.40 -39.18
CA LYS A 350 -15.87 26.07 -37.79
C LYS A 350 -17.30 25.52 -37.69
N LYS A 351 -17.46 24.30 -37.19
CA LYS A 351 -18.76 23.67 -36.86
C LYS A 351 -19.01 23.71 -35.35
N ASP A 352 -20.28 23.56 -34.98
CA ASP A 352 -20.68 23.37 -33.58
C ASP A 352 -20.04 22.09 -33.01
N VAL A 353 -19.62 22.14 -31.74
CA VAL A 353 -18.95 21.02 -31.09
C VAL A 353 -19.85 19.78 -30.99
N ASN A 354 -21.17 19.95 -30.86
CA ASN A 354 -22.10 18.82 -30.87
C ASN A 354 -22.17 18.16 -32.25
N ASP A 355 -22.11 18.95 -33.33
CA ASP A 355 -22.02 18.41 -34.68
C ASP A 355 -20.73 17.62 -34.85
N LYS A 356 -19.61 18.10 -34.30
CA LYS A 356 -18.32 17.39 -34.32
C LYS A 356 -18.39 16.05 -33.60
N PHE A 357 -18.94 16.01 -32.39
CA PHE A 357 -19.13 14.76 -31.64
C PHE A 357 -20.05 13.79 -32.36
N THR A 358 -21.11 14.29 -32.99
CA THR A 358 -22.02 13.48 -33.79
C THR A 358 -21.35 12.91 -35.03
N ASN A 359 -20.60 13.73 -35.76
CA ASN A 359 -19.90 13.34 -36.99
C ASN A 359 -18.83 12.27 -36.73
N MET A 360 -18.16 12.37 -35.59
CA MET A 360 -17.07 11.46 -35.20
C MET A 360 -17.54 10.29 -34.34
N LEU A 361 -18.83 10.17 -34.03
CA LEU A 361 -19.39 9.10 -33.19
C LEU A 361 -18.80 9.05 -31.76
N CYS A 362 -18.44 10.21 -31.19
CA CYS A 362 -17.84 10.29 -29.85
C CYS A 362 -18.75 9.72 -28.76
N SER A 363 -18.16 9.02 -27.79
CA SER A 363 -18.91 8.44 -26.69
C SER A 363 -19.46 9.50 -25.73
N LYS A 364 -20.43 9.10 -24.90
CA LYS A 364 -20.97 9.98 -23.86
C LYS A 364 -19.94 10.31 -22.78
N SER A 365 -19.01 9.38 -22.50
CA SER A 365 -17.90 9.58 -21.57
C SER A 365 -16.93 10.64 -22.10
N PHE A 366 -16.62 10.58 -23.40
CA PHE A 366 -15.77 11.56 -24.08
C PHE A 366 -16.32 12.99 -23.96
N GLN A 367 -17.63 13.16 -24.18
CA GLN A 367 -18.30 14.46 -24.06
C GLN A 367 -18.21 15.00 -22.62
N ILE A 368 -18.42 14.13 -21.62
CA ILE A 368 -18.28 14.49 -20.20
C ILE A 368 -16.84 14.94 -19.89
N ASP A 369 -15.84 14.26 -20.44
CA ASP A 369 -14.44 14.62 -20.21
C ASP A 369 -14.04 15.91 -20.94
N PHE A 370 -14.55 16.14 -22.15
CA PHE A 370 -14.44 17.41 -22.84
C PHE A 370 -15.00 18.55 -21.99
N ASP A 371 -16.23 18.42 -21.47
CA ASP A 371 -16.86 19.46 -20.66
C ASP A 371 -16.04 19.79 -19.42
N LYS A 372 -15.50 18.76 -18.74
CA LYS A 372 -14.62 18.94 -17.57
C LYS A 372 -13.34 19.71 -17.92
N GLN A 373 -12.76 19.47 -19.09
CA GLN A 373 -11.49 20.11 -19.49
C GLN A 373 -11.69 21.49 -20.13
N SER A 374 -12.88 21.77 -20.67
CA SER A 374 -13.21 23.06 -21.29
C SER A 374 -13.01 24.28 -20.37
N ILE A 375 -13.05 24.06 -19.05
CA ILE A 375 -12.79 25.10 -18.03
C ILE A 375 -11.38 25.72 -18.15
N TYR A 376 -10.43 25.02 -18.79
CA TYR A 376 -9.05 25.48 -18.96
C TYR A 376 -8.79 26.21 -20.29
N PHE A 377 -9.75 26.20 -21.21
CA PHE A 377 -9.62 26.88 -22.50
C PHE A 377 -9.34 28.39 -22.38
N PRO A 378 -9.91 29.13 -21.40
CA PRO A 378 -9.57 30.54 -21.20
C PRO A 378 -8.07 30.78 -20.97
N ILE A 379 -7.34 29.86 -20.34
CA ILE A 379 -5.90 29.98 -20.08
C ILE A 379 -5.11 29.92 -21.40
N ILE A 380 -5.49 29.00 -22.30
CA ILE A 380 -4.89 28.88 -23.63
C ILE A 380 -5.16 30.16 -24.42
N ASN A 381 -6.42 30.60 -24.44
CA ASN A 381 -6.85 31.81 -25.15
C ASN A 381 -6.17 33.08 -24.61
N GLU A 382 -5.92 33.18 -23.30
CA GLU A 382 -5.18 34.31 -22.69
C GLU A 382 -3.75 34.39 -23.21
N ILE A 383 -3.03 33.26 -23.26
CA ILE A 383 -1.67 33.18 -23.80
C ILE A 383 -1.67 33.51 -25.29
N TYR A 384 -2.62 32.95 -26.05
CA TYR A 384 -2.73 33.15 -27.50
C TYR A 384 -3.07 34.60 -27.87
N ASN A 385 -3.87 35.29 -27.07
CA ASN A 385 -4.28 36.66 -27.33
C ASN A 385 -3.24 37.69 -26.87
N THR A 386 -2.26 37.30 -26.07
CA THR A 386 -1.26 38.22 -25.50
C THR A 386 0.03 38.20 -26.31
N SER A 387 0.35 39.31 -26.97
CA SER A 387 1.58 39.47 -27.77
C SER A 387 2.88 39.49 -26.95
N ALA A 388 2.80 39.47 -25.62
CA ALA A 388 3.94 39.39 -24.72
C ALA A 388 4.48 37.96 -24.56
N PHE A 389 3.70 36.93 -24.90
CA PHE A 389 4.07 35.53 -24.67
C PHE A 389 4.26 34.72 -25.96
N VAL A 390 3.61 35.11 -27.07
CA VAL A 390 3.64 34.35 -28.33
C VAL A 390 3.70 35.31 -29.52
N SER A 391 4.63 35.06 -30.46
CA SER A 391 4.70 35.76 -31.75
C SER A 391 3.42 35.51 -32.56
N PHE A 392 3.06 36.36 -33.52
CA PHE A 392 1.86 36.13 -34.34
C PHE A 392 1.88 34.76 -35.04
N GLU A 393 3.05 34.26 -35.42
CA GLU A 393 3.27 32.95 -36.05
C GLU A 393 3.12 31.78 -35.05
N GLY A 394 3.51 31.98 -33.79
CA GLY A 394 3.37 30.96 -32.74
C GLY A 394 1.92 30.63 -32.37
N LYS A 395 0.96 31.51 -32.70
CA LYS A 395 -0.47 31.35 -32.40
C LYS A 395 -1.12 30.20 -33.17
N ASP A 396 -0.54 29.77 -34.28
CA ASP A 396 -1.12 28.69 -35.10
C ASP A 396 -0.38 27.36 -34.94
N LEU A 397 0.67 27.28 -34.11
CA LEU A 397 1.53 26.10 -34.00
C LEU A 397 0.84 24.89 -33.38
N ILE A 398 0.18 25.05 -32.22
CA ILE A 398 -0.52 23.93 -31.57
C ILE A 398 -1.70 23.46 -32.43
N SER A 399 -2.46 24.39 -33.00
CA SER A 399 -3.55 24.08 -33.95
C SER A 399 -3.02 23.33 -35.17
N SER A 400 -1.87 23.76 -35.72
CA SER A 400 -1.21 23.11 -36.86
C SER A 400 -0.72 21.71 -36.53
N LEU A 401 -0.10 21.51 -35.36
CA LEU A 401 0.34 20.21 -34.86
C LEU A 401 -0.84 19.25 -34.74
N ILE A 402 -1.88 19.62 -33.97
CA ILE A 402 -3.05 18.77 -33.77
C ILE A 402 -3.73 18.44 -35.10
N SER A 403 -3.91 19.44 -35.97
CA SER A 403 -4.50 19.24 -37.30
C SER A 403 -3.64 18.35 -38.21
N ARG A 404 -2.31 18.45 -38.12
CA ARG A 404 -1.35 17.60 -38.85
C ARG A 404 -1.47 16.14 -38.40
N VAL A 405 -1.48 15.88 -37.09
CA VAL A 405 -1.63 14.53 -36.53
C VAL A 405 -3.01 13.96 -36.83
N TYR A 406 -4.07 14.76 -36.65
CA TYR A 406 -5.44 14.40 -36.98
C TYR A 406 -5.58 13.93 -38.44
N ARG A 407 -5.13 14.75 -39.41
CA ARG A 407 -5.23 14.42 -40.86
C ARG A 407 -4.52 13.13 -41.26
N ARG A 408 -3.46 12.74 -40.55
CA ARG A 408 -2.71 11.51 -40.81
C ARG A 408 -3.40 10.26 -40.26
N ASN A 409 -4.26 10.42 -39.27
CA ASN A 409 -4.76 9.30 -38.46
C ASN A 409 -6.28 9.08 -38.52
N TRP A 410 -7.10 10.13 -38.69
CA TRP A 410 -8.55 10.01 -38.44
C TRP A 410 -9.27 8.96 -39.31
N LYS A 411 -8.82 8.75 -40.55
CA LYS A 411 -9.38 7.74 -41.47
C LYS A 411 -9.10 6.29 -41.06
N LYS A 412 -8.19 6.08 -40.11
CA LYS A 412 -7.80 4.75 -39.60
C LYS A 412 -8.53 4.38 -38.30
N CYS A 413 -9.37 5.28 -37.78
CA CYS A 413 -9.99 5.16 -36.48
C CYS A 413 -11.47 4.80 -36.61
N GLU A 414 -12.01 4.12 -35.61
CA GLU A 414 -13.40 3.66 -35.60
C GLU A 414 -14.40 4.73 -35.15
N ASP A 415 -13.96 5.63 -34.26
CA ASP A 415 -14.73 6.74 -33.71
C ASP A 415 -13.79 7.86 -33.22
N GLY A 416 -14.37 8.94 -32.72
CA GLY A 416 -13.65 10.10 -32.23
C GLY A 416 -12.82 9.81 -30.97
N ASP A 417 -13.22 8.84 -30.15
CA ASP A 417 -12.47 8.48 -28.95
C ASP A 417 -11.12 7.85 -29.38
N ASP A 418 -11.13 6.93 -30.36
CA ASP A 418 -9.90 6.35 -30.95
C ASP A 418 -9.05 7.42 -31.67
N VAL A 419 -9.69 8.38 -32.36
CA VAL A 419 -8.95 9.51 -32.96
C VAL A 419 -8.23 10.33 -31.90
N PHE A 420 -8.90 10.65 -30.79
CA PHE A 420 -8.31 11.40 -29.69
C PHE A 420 -7.11 10.66 -29.09
N ASP A 421 -7.28 9.38 -28.75
CA ASP A 421 -6.24 8.57 -28.12
C ASP A 421 -5.00 8.46 -29.02
N ARG A 422 -5.20 8.28 -30.34
CA ARG A 422 -4.08 8.26 -31.30
C ARG A 422 -3.37 9.60 -31.42
N ILE A 423 -4.09 10.72 -31.41
CA ILE A 423 -3.45 12.04 -31.43
C ILE A 423 -2.64 12.22 -30.15
N LEU A 424 -3.23 11.91 -29.00
CA LEU A 424 -2.59 12.03 -27.69
C LEU A 424 -1.31 11.21 -27.62
N GLN A 425 -1.39 9.92 -27.96
CA GLN A 425 -0.25 9.01 -27.97
C GLN A 425 0.85 9.53 -28.92
N THR A 426 0.50 9.89 -30.16
CA THR A 426 1.48 10.38 -31.15
C THR A 426 2.22 11.62 -30.63
N VAL A 427 1.48 12.60 -30.08
CA VAL A 427 2.08 13.86 -29.61
C VAL A 427 2.89 13.63 -28.33
N VAL A 428 2.42 12.81 -27.39
CA VAL A 428 3.16 12.51 -26.16
C VAL A 428 4.45 11.76 -26.46
N GLU A 429 4.41 10.76 -27.34
CA GLU A 429 5.62 10.02 -27.77
C GLU A 429 6.65 10.93 -28.46
N GLU A 430 6.19 11.90 -29.26
CA GLU A 430 7.06 12.85 -29.99
C GLU A 430 7.74 13.86 -29.05
N TYR A 431 7.07 14.30 -27.97
CA TYR A 431 7.55 15.44 -27.16
C TYR A 431 7.81 15.14 -25.67
N ILE A 432 7.56 13.93 -25.15
CA ILE A 432 7.81 13.59 -23.73
C ILE A 432 9.24 13.92 -23.30
N ASN A 433 10.23 13.58 -24.12
CA ASN A 433 11.66 13.78 -23.83
C ASN A 433 12.12 15.24 -23.97
N GLU A 434 11.31 16.09 -24.59
CA GLU A 434 11.57 17.53 -24.74
C GLU A 434 11.01 18.33 -23.54
N THR A 435 10.43 17.66 -22.55
CA THR A 435 9.84 18.29 -21.36
C THR A 435 10.38 17.69 -20.07
N GLU A 436 10.40 18.49 -19.00
CA GLU A 436 10.70 18.03 -17.63
C GLU A 436 9.46 17.45 -16.92
N LEU A 437 8.39 17.15 -17.66
CA LEU A 437 7.12 16.69 -17.11
C LEU A 437 7.11 15.17 -16.94
N SER A 438 6.39 14.69 -15.92
CA SER A 438 6.07 13.26 -15.84
C SER A 438 5.09 12.87 -16.97
N LEU A 439 5.05 11.58 -17.33
CA LEU A 439 4.13 11.05 -18.34
C LEU A 439 2.67 11.47 -18.08
N ILE A 440 2.23 11.37 -16.83
CA ILE A 440 0.89 11.75 -16.39
C ILE A 440 0.62 13.25 -16.61
N GLU A 441 1.63 14.10 -16.41
CA GLU A 441 1.48 15.55 -16.56
C GLU A 441 1.43 15.97 -18.03
N ILE A 442 2.28 15.41 -18.89
CA ILE A 442 2.24 15.75 -20.31
C ILE A 442 0.97 15.20 -20.97
N GLU A 443 0.53 13.97 -20.65
CA GLU A 443 -0.73 13.41 -21.15
C GLU A 443 -1.92 14.31 -20.78
N LYS A 444 -1.93 14.81 -19.55
CA LYS A 444 -2.95 15.75 -19.10
C LYS A 444 -2.89 17.09 -19.83
N TYR A 445 -1.71 17.66 -20.07
CA TYR A 445 -1.60 18.96 -20.71
C TYR A 445 -1.89 18.88 -22.21
N ILE A 446 -1.44 17.82 -22.88
CA ILE A 446 -1.73 17.56 -24.29
C ILE A 446 -3.21 17.25 -24.48
N SER A 447 -3.86 16.47 -23.61
CA SER A 447 -5.31 16.23 -23.71
C SER A 447 -6.12 17.53 -23.66
N ILE A 448 -5.79 18.47 -22.78
CA ILE A 448 -6.43 19.80 -22.73
C ILE A 448 -6.26 20.52 -24.08
N LEU A 449 -5.06 20.47 -24.67
CA LEU A 449 -4.78 21.08 -25.97
C LEU A 449 -5.58 20.42 -27.11
N ILE A 450 -5.72 19.10 -27.11
CA ILE A 450 -6.52 18.38 -28.12
C ILE A 450 -7.99 18.77 -27.99
N TYR A 451 -8.56 18.77 -26.78
CA TYR A 451 -9.94 19.19 -26.56
C TYR A 451 -10.17 20.66 -26.96
N TRP A 452 -9.22 21.54 -26.62
CA TRP A 452 -9.24 22.92 -27.10
C TRP A 452 -9.21 22.98 -28.63
N GLY A 453 -8.40 22.14 -29.27
CA GLY A 453 -8.36 21.99 -30.73
C GLY A 453 -9.69 21.51 -31.31
N ILE A 454 -10.41 20.62 -30.64
CA ILE A 454 -11.76 20.20 -31.05
C ILE A 454 -12.75 21.37 -30.93
N HIS A 455 -12.60 22.23 -29.93
CA HIS A 455 -13.47 23.40 -29.74
C HIS A 455 -13.17 24.54 -30.73
N GLU A 456 -11.91 24.91 -30.90
CA GLU A 456 -11.49 26.10 -31.64
C GLU A 456 -11.05 25.83 -33.08
N CYS A 457 -10.47 24.66 -33.35
CA CYS A 457 -9.85 24.36 -34.64
C CYS A 457 -10.75 23.50 -35.53
N ASP A 458 -10.35 23.35 -36.78
CA ASP A 458 -11.13 22.64 -37.80
C ASP A 458 -10.83 21.14 -37.88
N ILE A 459 -10.79 20.49 -36.72
CA ILE A 459 -10.76 19.04 -36.58
C ILE A 459 -12.15 18.52 -36.20
N TYR A 460 -12.42 17.24 -36.47
CA TYR A 460 -13.70 16.56 -36.21
C TYR A 460 -14.87 17.08 -37.05
N ASN A 461 -14.58 17.81 -38.13
CA ASN A 461 -15.61 18.31 -39.04
C ASN A 461 -16.10 17.25 -40.04
N GLU A 462 -15.32 16.18 -40.22
CA GLU A 462 -15.59 15.04 -41.10
C GLU A 462 -16.46 13.97 -40.43
N THR A 463 -17.15 13.17 -41.24
CA THR A 463 -17.99 12.08 -40.73
C THR A 463 -17.23 10.75 -40.83
N ILE A 464 -17.06 10.06 -39.69
CA ILE A 464 -16.64 8.66 -39.69
C ILE A 464 -17.82 7.79 -40.11
N LYS A 465 -17.64 6.99 -41.16
CA LYS A 465 -18.60 5.96 -41.55
C LYS A 465 -18.16 4.65 -40.92
N LYS A 466 -19.03 4.02 -40.12
CA LYS A 466 -18.80 2.64 -39.67
C LYS A 466 -18.49 1.79 -40.90
N GLY A 467 -17.33 1.15 -40.88
CA GLY A 467 -16.99 0.13 -41.87
C GLY A 467 -18.07 -0.95 -41.82
N VAL A 468 -18.75 -1.15 -42.94
CA VAL A 468 -19.35 -2.44 -43.23
C VAL A 468 -18.17 -3.33 -43.61
N SER A 469 -17.56 -3.95 -42.60
CA SER A 469 -16.71 -5.13 -42.77
C SER A 469 -17.46 -6.33 -42.25
#